data_AF-X1UWP4-F1
#
_entry.id   AF-X1UWP4-F1
#
_cell.length_a   1.000
_cell.length_b   1.000
_cell.length_c   1.000
_cell.angle_alpha   90.00
_cell.angle_beta   90.00
_cell.angle_gamma   90.00
#
_symmetry.space_group_name_H-M   'P 1'
#
loop_
_entity.id
_entity.type
_entity.pdbx_description
1 polymer ?
#
loop_
_entity_poly.entity_id
_entity_poly.type
_entity_poly.pdbx_seq_one_letter_code
_entity_poly.pdbx_strand_id
1 'polypeptide(L)' 'MEKEYRFYVQKCGGCGLKLSGKRVEVEGMKGSIPMGRCPKCGTAYPLVEIELEPE' A
#
# COMPACT_ATOMS: atom_id res chain seq x y z
N MET A 1 14.63 -9.57 7.22
CA MET A 1 14.31 -8.74 6.04
C MET A 1 12.96 -8.11 6.29
N GLU A 2 12.92 -6.84 6.68
CA GLU A 2 11.66 -6.09 6.74
C GLU A 2 11.20 -5.82 5.31
N LYS A 3 10.07 -6.40 4.92
CA LYS A 3 9.48 -6.17 3.60
C LYS A 3 8.73 -4.85 3.65
N GLU A 4 9.13 -3.91 2.82
CA GLU A 4 8.44 -2.63 2.70
C GLU A 4 7.37 -2.71 1.61
N TYR A 5 6.23 -2.07 1.85
CA TYR A 5 5.10 -2.09 0.92
C TYR A 5 4.67 -0.68 0.55
N ARG A 6 4.17 -0.50 -0.67
CA ARG A 6 3.53 0.73 -1.14
C ARG A 6 2.17 0.44 -1.76
N PHE A 7 1.29 1.44 -1.79
CA PHE A 7 0.05 1.34 -2.55
C PHE A 7 0.34 1.13 -4.04
N TYR A 8 -0.33 0.16 -4.65
CA TYR A 8 -0.31 -0.04 -6.10
C TYR A 8 -0.84 1.19 -6.85
N VAL A 9 -1.82 1.87 -6.25
CA VAL A 9 -2.44 3.08 -6.81
C VAL A 9 -1.77 4.36 -6.30
N GLN A 10 -1.67 5.37 -7.15
CA GLN A 10 -1.09 6.67 -6.79
C GLN A 10 -2.05 7.62 -6.08
N LYS A 11 -3.36 7.37 -6.19
CA LYS A 11 -4.42 8.22 -5.63
C LYS A 11 -5.58 7.35 -5.14
N CYS A 12 -6.14 7.70 -4.00
CA CYS A 12 -7.36 7.08 -3.49
C CYS A 12 -8.55 7.52 -4.35
N GLY A 13 -9.25 6.55 -4.94
CA GLY A 13 -10.49 6.79 -5.68
C GLY A 13 -11.67 7.22 -4.80
N GLY A 14 -11.65 6.94 -3.50
CA GLY A 14 -12.73 7.32 -2.57
C GLY A 14 -12.67 8.79 -2.13
N CYS A 15 -11.52 9.24 -1.60
CA CYS A 15 -11.38 10.58 -1.03
C CYS A 15 -10.42 11.52 -1.80
N GLY A 16 -9.84 11.03 -2.91
CA GLY A 16 -8.90 11.79 -3.73
C GLY A 16 -7.51 12.00 -3.13
N LEU A 17 -7.21 11.43 -1.96
CA LEU A 17 -5.89 11.57 -1.33
C LEU A 17 -4.79 10.96 -2.22
N LYS A 18 -3.66 11.65 -2.34
CA LYS A 18 -2.46 11.11 -2.99
C LYS A 18 -1.84 10.00 -2.12
N LEU A 19 -1.70 8.81 -2.70
CA LEU A 19 -1.18 7.59 -2.06
C LEU A 19 0.22 7.18 -2.57
N SER A 20 0.70 7.78 -3.67
CA SER A 20 2.01 7.48 -4.26
C SER A 20 3.17 7.63 -3.26
N GLY A 21 4.05 6.63 -3.17
CA GLY A 21 5.34 6.74 -2.49
C GLY A 21 5.31 6.65 -0.96
N LYS A 22 4.18 6.30 -0.35
CA LYS A 22 4.15 6.02 1.09
C LYS A 22 4.53 4.56 1.35
N ARG A 23 5.44 4.36 2.32
CA ARG A 23 5.61 3.08 3.03
C ARG A 23 4.33 2.86 3.84
N VAL A 24 3.71 1.70 3.66
CA VAL A 24 2.38 1.40 4.21
C VAL A 24 2.44 0.06 4.90
N GLU A 25 1.88 -0.01 6.09
CA GLU A 25 1.75 -1.26 6.82
C GLU A 25 0.67 -2.14 6.21
N VAL A 26 0.92 -3.44 6.19
CA VAL A 26 -0.06 -4.42 5.71
C VAL A 26 -1.12 -4.60 6.78
N GLU A 27 -2.35 -4.16 6.51
CA GLU A 27 -3.48 -4.32 7.43
C GLU A 27 -4.27 -5.60 7.19
N GLY A 28 -3.98 -6.32 6.11
CA GLY A 28 -4.58 -7.62 5.85
C GLY A 28 -4.16 -8.21 4.52
N MET A 29 -4.72 -9.36 4.19
CA MET A 29 -4.47 -10.06 2.93
C MET A 29 -5.78 -10.37 2.23
N LYS A 30 -5.83 -10.15 0.91
CA LYS A 30 -6.91 -10.62 0.04
C LYS A 30 -6.36 -11.75 -0.82
N GLY A 31 -6.55 -12.99 -0.36
CA GLY A 31 -5.81 -14.14 -0.89
C GLY A 31 -4.32 -13.97 -0.61
N SER A 32 -3.48 -14.01 -1.64
CA SER A 32 -2.03 -13.79 -1.53
C SER A 32 -1.59 -12.34 -1.71
N ILE A 33 -2.54 -11.40 -1.89
CA ILE A 33 -2.23 -9.99 -2.15
C ILE A 33 -2.28 -9.21 -0.83
N PRO A 34 -1.18 -8.56 -0.40
CA PRO A 34 -1.18 -7.69 0.77
C PRO A 34 -2.04 -6.46 0.51
N MET A 35 -2.81 -6.05 1.51
CA MET A 35 -3.75 -4.94 1.43
C MET A 35 -3.42 -3.91 2.51
N GLY A 36 -3.53 -2.63 2.15
CA GLY A 36 -3.44 -1.51 3.08
C GLY A 36 -4.66 -0.61 2.92
N ARG A 37 -4.93 0.25 3.90
CA ARG A 37 -6.06 1.20 3.82
C ARG A 37 -5.58 2.62 3.62
N CYS A 38 -6.35 3.36 2.84
CA CYS A 38 -6.17 4.81 2.73
C CYS A 38 -6.26 5.43 4.14
N PRO A 39 -5.24 6.17 4.59
CA PRO A 39 -5.19 6.70 5.95
C PRO A 39 -6.25 7.79 6.21
N LYS A 40 -6.88 8.33 5.14
CA LYS A 40 -7.90 9.38 5.26
C LYS A 40 -9.33 8.82 5.33
N CYS A 41 -9.67 7.82 4.52
CA CYS A 41 -11.05 7.34 4.40
C CYS A 41 -11.21 5.83 4.62
N GLY A 42 -10.13 5.11 4.94
CA GLY A 42 -10.17 3.68 5.24
C GLY A 42 -10.36 2.77 4.02
N THR A 43 -10.47 3.31 2.80
CA THR A 43 -10.64 2.50 1.58
C THR A 43 -9.44 1.57 1.38
N ALA A 44 -9.70 0.27 1.24
CA ALA A 44 -8.66 -0.73 1.07
C ALA A 44 -8.13 -0.77 -0.38
N TYR A 45 -6.81 -0.85 -0.52
CA TYR A 45 -6.12 -0.98 -1.80
C TYR A 45 -5.04 -2.05 -1.73
N PRO A 46 -4.74 -2.71 -2.86
CA PRO A 46 -3.63 -3.64 -2.94
C PRO A 46 -2.30 -2.91 -2.76
N LEU A 47 -1.39 -3.58 -2.09
CA LEU A 47 -0.01 -3.16 -1.89
C LEU A 47 0.92 -3.96 -2.80
N VAL A 48 2.05 -3.35 -3.14
CA VAL A 48 3.17 -4.01 -3.82
C VAL A 48 4.41 -3.92 -2.94
N GLU A 49 5.19 -5.00 -2.92
CA GLU A 49 6.49 -5.03 -2.26
C GLU A 49 7.42 -4.03 -2.95
N ILE A 50 8.14 -3.27 -2.13
CA ILE A 50 9.27 -2.46 -2.58
C ILE A 50 10.47 -3.40 -2.50
N GLU A 51 10.94 -3.85 -3.64
CA GLU A 51 12.24 -4.50 -3.73
C GLU A 51 13.29 -3.43 -3.37
N LEU A 52 13.77 -3.46 -2.13
CA LEU A 52 15.00 -2.77 -1.77
C LEU A 52 16.11 -3.51 -2.52
N GLU A 53 16.66 -2.90 -3.56
CA GLU A 53 17.87 -3.43 -4.20
C GLU A 53 18.94 -3.61 -3.11
N PRO A 54 19.57 -4.80 -3.01
CA PRO A 54 20.72 -4.96 -2.13
C PRO A 54 21.87 -4.11 -2.68
N GLU A 55 22.37 -3.17 -1.87
CA GLU A 55 23.63 -2.43 -2.14
C GLU A 55 24.83 -3.36 -2.29
#